data_AF-A0A2E4GQY9-F1
#
_entry.id   AF-A0A2E4GQY9-F1
#
_cell.length_a   1.000
_cell.length_b   1.000
_cell.length_c   1.000
_cell.angle_alpha   90.00
_cell.angle_beta   90.00
_cell.angle_gamma   90.00
#
_symmetry.space_group_name_H-M   'P 1'
#
loop_
_entity.id
_entity.type
_entity.pdbx_description
1 polymer ?
#
loop_
_entity_poly.entity_id
_entity_poly.type
_entity_poly.pdbx_seq_one_letter_code
_entity_poly.pdbx_strand_id
1 'polypeptide(L)'
;MSRLLRAIGIISSLIGITFSTAQTQDTGASASKEQDAETRPIEEITVLGERSFYTLRLEIETAEEEVYGLFNELNTNDDFDVTCTWEVYTGSHFKRRSCMAAYLREAQAENTQNYLKGIDVQLDLPGVKGEVRDQTFAMEAEMTRLALSNPEFAQALIKLAELFGILNAKKAANPLNFGQ
;
A
#
# COMPACT_ATOMS: atom_id res chain seq x y z
N MET A 1 -46.63 21.30 -42.29
CA MET A 1 -47.14 20.11 -41.59
C MET A 1 -46.59 20.17 -40.17
N SER A 2 -47.25 20.84 -39.20
CA SER A 2 -48.33 20.34 -38.32
C SER A 2 -47.92 19.08 -37.55
N ARG A 3 -47.98 18.92 -36.22
CA ARG A 3 -48.38 19.74 -35.06
C ARG A 3 -48.12 18.86 -33.80
N LEU A 4 -47.91 19.50 -32.64
CA LEU A 4 -48.43 19.13 -31.29
C LEU A 4 -47.93 17.81 -30.63
N LEU A 5 -47.18 17.89 -29.52
CA LEU A 5 -47.61 18.05 -28.11
C LEU A 5 -48.12 16.74 -27.44
N ARG A 6 -47.47 16.35 -26.34
CA ARG A 6 -48.14 16.05 -25.05
C ARG A 6 -47.14 15.98 -23.89
N ALA A 7 -47.10 17.06 -23.12
CA ALA A 7 -46.89 17.00 -21.68
C ALA A 7 -48.24 16.80 -21.00
N ILE A 8 -48.27 16.18 -19.82
CA ILE A 8 -49.10 16.49 -18.64
C ILE A 8 -48.72 15.48 -17.54
N GLY A 9 -48.35 15.99 -16.37
CA GLY A 9 -48.13 15.22 -15.15
C GLY A 9 -49.35 15.21 -14.22
N ILE A 10 -49.06 15.14 -12.92
CA ILE A 10 -49.91 15.35 -11.71
C ILE A 10 -50.19 14.07 -10.91
N ILE A 11 -49.33 13.85 -9.89
CA ILE A 11 -49.57 13.88 -8.43
C ILE A 11 -50.90 13.29 -7.88
N SER A 12 -50.74 12.62 -6.72
CA SER A 12 -51.69 12.36 -5.63
C SER A 12 -52.53 11.08 -5.67
N SER A 13 -52.19 10.15 -4.77
CA SER A 13 -53.17 9.77 -3.74
C SER A 13 -52.46 9.33 -2.45
N LEU A 14 -53.04 9.75 -1.33
CA LEU A 14 -52.60 9.66 0.05
C LEU A 14 -53.73 8.92 0.80
N ILE A 15 -53.41 8.21 1.89
CA ILE A 15 -54.33 7.73 2.97
C ILE A 15 -55.05 6.39 2.65
N GLY A 16 -55.11 5.38 3.54
CA GLY A 16 -54.61 5.25 4.91
C GLY A 16 -55.00 3.92 5.59
N ILE A 17 -54.26 3.63 6.66
CA ILE A 17 -54.64 3.08 7.99
C ILE A 17 -55.52 1.82 8.05
N THR A 18 -55.00 0.75 8.67
CA THR A 18 -55.52 0.15 9.93
C THR A 18 -54.57 -0.94 10.43
N PHE A 19 -53.87 -0.67 11.53
CA PHE A 19 -53.25 -1.71 12.36
C PHE A 19 -54.31 -2.16 13.37
N SER A 20 -54.81 -3.38 13.21
CA SER A 20 -55.63 -4.04 14.24
C SER A 20 -54.72 -4.56 15.35
N THR A 21 -54.79 -3.92 16.52
CA THR A 21 -54.35 -4.54 17.78
C THR A 21 -55.51 -5.27 18.42
N ALA A 22 -55.31 -6.56 18.72
CA ALA A 22 -55.73 -7.27 19.94
C ALA A 22 -56.12 -8.72 19.61
N GLN A 23 -55.41 -9.67 20.22
CA GLN A 23 -56.03 -10.64 21.13
C GLN A 23 -54.93 -11.42 21.85
N THR A 24 -54.72 -11.11 23.12
CA THR A 24 -54.26 -12.08 24.12
C THR A 24 -55.45 -12.94 24.50
N GLN A 25 -55.35 -14.24 24.27
CA GLN A 25 -56.11 -15.25 25.01
C GLN A 25 -55.15 -16.35 25.42
N ASP A 26 -54.91 -16.38 26.73
CA ASP A 26 -54.33 -17.49 27.45
C ASP A 26 -55.33 -18.64 27.43
N THR A 27 -54.91 -19.79 26.93
CA THR A 27 -55.61 -21.05 27.17
C THR A 27 -54.57 -22.15 27.13
N GLY A 28 -54.19 -22.58 28.33
CA GLY A 28 -53.35 -23.75 28.55
C GLY A 28 -53.95 -24.98 27.87
N ALA A 29 -53.20 -25.51 26.91
CA ALA A 29 -53.33 -26.88 26.44
C ALA A 29 -51.91 -27.40 26.25
N SER A 30 -51.53 -28.32 27.15
CA SER A 30 -50.28 -29.07 27.11
C SER A 30 -50.17 -29.80 25.77
N ALA A 31 -49.32 -29.28 24.89
CA ALA A 31 -48.82 -30.01 23.74
C ALA A 31 -47.30 -29.84 23.75
N SER A 32 -46.59 -30.92 24.08
CA SER A 32 -45.16 -31.04 23.78
C SER A 32 -44.96 -30.76 22.30
N LYS A 33 -44.50 -29.55 21.99
CA LYS A 33 -43.76 -29.30 20.76
C LYS A 33 -42.30 -29.37 21.16
N GLU A 34 -41.63 -30.44 20.77
CA GLU A 34 -40.21 -30.38 20.46
C GLU A 34 -40.00 -29.13 19.59
N GLN A 35 -39.47 -28.08 20.21
CA GLN A 35 -38.81 -27.02 19.47
C GLN A 35 -37.56 -27.67 18.90
N ASP A 36 -37.71 -28.19 17.69
CA ASP A 36 -36.60 -28.35 16.78
C ASP A 36 -35.93 -26.98 16.72
N ALA A 37 -34.78 -26.87 17.39
CA ALA A 37 -33.94 -25.69 17.35
C ALA A 37 -33.37 -25.65 15.93
N GLU A 38 -34.17 -25.12 15.01
CA GLU A 38 -33.81 -24.87 13.63
C GLU A 38 -32.51 -24.09 13.65
N THR A 39 -31.43 -24.82 13.41
CA THR A 39 -30.07 -24.31 13.48
C THR A 39 -29.91 -23.50 12.22
N ARG A 40 -30.32 -22.23 12.29
CA ARG A 40 -30.16 -21.28 11.19
C ARG A 40 -28.68 -21.30 10.80
N PRO A 41 -28.33 -21.62 9.54
CA PRO A 41 -26.95 -21.58 9.12
C PRO A 41 -26.41 -20.18 9.39
N ILE A 42 -25.33 -20.10 10.17
CA ILE A 42 -24.64 -18.85 10.44
C ILE A 42 -24.06 -18.39 9.11
N GLU A 43 -24.57 -17.28 8.57
CA GLU A 43 -23.99 -16.67 7.37
C GLU A 43 -22.62 -16.09 7.73
N GLU A 44 -21.58 -16.63 7.10
CA GLU A 44 -20.23 -16.07 7.19
C GLU A 44 -20.17 -14.79 6.34
N ILE A 45 -20.06 -13.65 7.01
CA ILE A 45 -19.82 -12.37 6.34
C ILE A 45 -18.31 -12.20 6.18
N THR A 46 -17.76 -12.59 5.02
CA THR A 46 -16.37 -12.28 4.69
C THR A 46 -16.25 -10.79 4.34
N VAL A 47 -15.69 -9.99 5.24
CA VAL A 47 -15.38 -8.57 4.95
C VAL A 47 -14.03 -8.50 4.24
N LEU A 48 -14.05 -8.38 2.92
CA LEU A 48 -12.87 -8.07 2.11
C LEU A 48 -12.58 -6.58 2.20
N GLY A 49 -11.83 -6.15 3.22
CA GLY A 49 -11.31 -4.79 3.30
C GLY A 49 -10.23 -4.55 2.23
N GLU A 50 -10.42 -3.58 1.36
CA GLU A 50 -9.38 -3.20 0.38
C GLU A 50 -8.17 -2.59 1.12
N ARG A 51 -6.95 -3.01 0.76
CA ARG A 51 -5.72 -2.38 1.27
C ARG A 51 -5.74 -0.88 0.92
N SER A 52 -5.72 -0.04 1.96
CA SER A 52 -5.56 1.41 1.79
C SER A 52 -4.12 1.74 1.32
N PHE A 53 -3.91 2.93 0.75
CA PHE A 53 -2.55 3.39 0.44
C PHE A 53 -1.66 3.47 1.68
N TYR A 54 -2.25 3.81 2.83
CA TYR A 54 -1.54 3.89 4.11
C TYR A 54 -1.08 2.51 4.57
N THR A 55 -1.99 1.52 4.59
CA THR A 55 -1.66 0.14 4.98
C THR A 55 -0.60 -0.44 4.05
N LEU A 56 -0.76 -0.26 2.74
CA LEU A 56 0.20 -0.76 1.76
C LEU A 56 1.58 -0.10 1.92
N ARG A 57 1.61 1.19 2.26
CA ARG A 57 2.86 1.87 2.60
C ARG A 57 3.56 1.24 3.80
N LEU A 58 2.84 0.96 4.89
CA LEU A 58 3.43 0.31 6.06
C LEU A 58 3.93 -1.10 5.76
N GLU A 59 3.20 -1.85 4.93
CA GLU A 59 3.63 -3.18 4.47
C GLU A 59 4.94 -3.10 3.67
N ILE A 60 5.06 -2.11 2.77
CA ILE A 60 6.30 -1.86 2.01
C ILE A 60 7.43 -1.47 2.96
N GLU A 61 7.22 -0.53 3.87
CA GLU A 61 8.25 -0.08 4.81
C GLU A 61 8.78 -1.26 5.65
N THR A 62 7.89 -2.17 6.06
CA THR A 62 8.27 -3.39 6.79
C THR A 62 9.04 -4.37 5.90
N ALA A 63 8.63 -4.56 4.64
CA ALA A 63 9.31 -5.44 3.71
C ALA A 63 10.68 -4.89 3.27
N GLU A 64 10.83 -3.57 3.17
CA GLU A 64 12.13 -2.91 2.96
C GLU A 64 13.07 -3.17 4.14
N GLU A 65 12.58 -3.01 5.38
CA GLU A 65 13.37 -3.31 6.59
C GLU A 65 13.83 -4.77 6.63
N GLU A 66 12.96 -5.71 6.21
CA GLU A 66 13.29 -7.14 6.11
C GLU A 66 14.36 -7.42 5.04
N VAL A 67 14.17 -6.91 3.81
CA VAL A 67 15.11 -7.09 2.70
C VAL A 67 16.47 -6.49 3.04
N TYR A 68 16.50 -5.23 3.48
CA TYR A 68 17.76 -4.54 3.74
C TYR A 68 18.42 -5.02 5.03
N GLY A 69 17.65 -5.42 6.05
CA GLY A 69 18.19 -6.08 7.23
C GLY A 69 18.92 -7.38 6.88
N LEU A 70 18.26 -8.27 6.13
CA LEU A 70 18.88 -9.52 5.67
C LEU A 70 20.07 -9.26 4.75
N PHE A 71 19.97 -8.30 3.83
CA PHE A 71 21.07 -7.96 2.95
C PHE A 71 22.30 -7.49 3.73
N ASN A 72 22.11 -6.58 4.70
CA ASN A 72 23.18 -6.05 5.55
C ASN A 72 23.82 -7.17 6.41
N GLU A 73 23.01 -8.12 6.92
CA GLU A 73 23.52 -9.26 7.70
C GLU A 73 24.30 -10.28 6.87
N LEU A 74 23.89 -10.51 5.61
CA LEU A 74 24.43 -11.55 4.75
C LEU A 74 25.63 -11.10 3.91
N ASN A 75 25.68 -9.81 3.56
CA ASN A 75 26.80 -9.25 2.81
C ASN A 75 27.97 -8.93 3.75
N THR A 76 29.16 -8.71 3.19
CA THR A 76 30.39 -8.46 3.99
C THR A 76 31.03 -7.11 3.69
N ASN A 77 30.39 -6.31 2.83
CA ASN A 77 30.90 -5.03 2.41
C ASN A 77 30.05 -3.92 3.02
N ASP A 78 30.55 -3.29 4.08
CA ASP A 78 29.89 -2.20 4.80
C ASP A 78 29.48 -1.04 3.88
N ASP A 79 30.16 -0.83 2.74
CA ASP A 79 29.76 0.18 1.75
C ASP A 79 28.37 -0.10 1.15
N PHE A 80 27.97 -1.37 1.07
CA PHE A 80 26.68 -1.80 0.57
C PHE A 80 25.57 -1.72 1.62
N ASP A 81 25.89 -1.49 2.89
CA ASP A 81 24.90 -1.45 3.94
C ASP A 81 23.85 -0.37 3.69
N VAL A 82 22.60 -0.81 3.61
CA VAL A 82 21.46 0.07 3.36
C VAL A 82 20.88 0.54 4.68
N THR A 83 20.80 1.85 4.84
CA THR A 83 20.11 2.48 5.97
C THR A 83 18.86 3.20 5.48
N CYS A 84 17.72 2.90 6.10
CA CYS A 84 16.47 3.60 5.86
C CYS A 84 16.28 4.71 6.91
N THR A 85 16.12 5.96 6.46
CA THR A 85 15.90 7.10 7.34
C THR A 85 14.72 7.96 6.89
N TRP A 86 14.15 8.74 7.82
CA TRP A 86 13.14 9.73 7.51
C TRP A 86 13.78 11.09 7.28
N GLU A 87 13.85 11.48 6.03
CA GLU A 87 14.49 12.71 5.58
C GLU A 87 13.46 13.81 5.34
N VAL A 88 13.86 15.06 5.59
CA VAL A 88 13.10 16.25 5.25
C VAL A 88 13.94 17.06 4.28
N TYR A 89 13.49 17.13 3.02
CA TYR A 89 14.18 17.94 2.02
C TYR A 89 14.09 19.43 2.39
N THR A 90 15.17 20.17 2.12
CA THR A 90 15.22 21.62 2.35
C THR A 90 14.03 22.32 1.71
N GLY A 91 13.29 23.11 2.49
CA GLY A 91 12.08 23.81 2.04
C GLY A 91 10.79 22.98 2.08
N SER A 92 10.85 21.72 2.49
CA SER A 92 9.68 20.88 2.76
C SER A 92 9.48 20.67 4.26
N HIS A 93 8.23 20.48 4.71
CA HIS A 93 7.91 19.95 6.04
C HIS A 93 7.44 18.49 6.01
N PHE A 94 7.36 17.90 4.81
CA PHE A 94 6.92 16.53 4.62
C PHE A 94 8.12 15.59 4.72
N LYS A 95 8.09 14.72 5.74
CA LYS A 95 9.05 13.63 5.89
C LYS A 95 8.86 12.61 4.78
N ARG A 96 9.95 12.18 4.17
CA ARG A 96 9.99 11.08 3.21
C ARG A 96 10.96 10.03 3.73
N ARG A 97 10.58 8.77 3.60
CA ARG A 97 11.47 7.66 3.93
C ARG A 97 12.40 7.44 2.73
N SER A 98 13.70 7.35 2.99
CA SER A 98 14.74 7.11 2.00
C SER A 98 15.61 5.95 2.50
N CYS A 99 15.80 4.92 1.67
CA CYS A 99 16.70 3.81 1.94
C CYS A 99 17.88 3.91 0.99
N MET A 100 19.09 4.09 1.53
CA MET A 100 20.30 4.29 0.73
C MET A 100 21.46 3.46 1.28
N ALA A 101 22.20 2.84 0.36
CA ALA A 101 23.50 2.21 0.65
C ALA A 101 24.52 3.26 1.12
N ALA A 102 25.54 2.84 1.87
CA ALA A 102 26.54 3.75 2.41
C ALA A 102 27.33 4.49 1.33
N TYR A 103 27.76 3.79 0.28
CA TYR A 103 28.47 4.41 -0.83
C TYR A 103 27.64 5.49 -1.55
N LEU A 104 26.33 5.25 -1.74
CA LEU A 104 25.43 6.24 -2.36
C LEU A 104 25.26 7.48 -1.50
N ARG A 105 25.15 7.30 -0.19
CA ARG A 105 25.00 8.41 0.75
C ARG A 105 26.26 9.27 0.80
N GLU A 106 27.43 8.64 0.80
CA GLU A 106 28.71 9.34 0.75
C GLU A 106 28.88 10.11 -0.56
N ALA A 107 28.62 9.46 -1.71
CA ALA A 107 28.67 10.10 -3.01
C ALA A 107 27.70 11.30 -3.12
N GLN A 108 26.48 11.15 -2.59
CA GLN A 108 25.50 12.24 -2.56
C GLN A 108 25.97 13.40 -1.67
N ALA A 109 26.55 13.09 -0.50
CA ALA A 109 27.08 14.10 0.41
C ALA A 109 28.26 14.85 -0.21
N GLU A 110 29.20 14.14 -0.85
CA GLU A 110 30.34 14.75 -1.54
C GLU A 110 29.89 15.64 -2.70
N ASN A 111 29.00 15.15 -3.57
CA ASN A 111 28.48 15.95 -4.68
C ASN A 111 27.78 17.22 -4.17
N THR A 112 26.97 17.10 -3.12
CA THR A 112 26.30 18.26 -2.51
C THR A 112 27.30 19.26 -1.93
N GLN A 113 28.37 18.80 -1.26
CA GLN A 113 29.42 19.68 -0.77
C GLN A 113 30.17 20.39 -1.91
N ASN A 114 30.49 19.68 -2.98
CA ASN A 114 31.18 20.24 -4.14
C ASN A 114 30.31 21.28 -4.86
N TYR A 115 29.00 21.02 -4.98
CA TYR A 115 28.03 21.98 -5.48
C TYR A 115 27.98 23.26 -4.63
N LEU A 116 27.88 23.12 -3.30
CA LEU A 116 27.87 24.27 -2.38
C LEU A 116 29.17 25.09 -2.41
N LYS A 117 30.30 24.45 -2.73
CA LYS A 117 31.61 25.11 -2.94
C LYS A 117 31.77 25.71 -4.35
N GLY A 118 30.82 25.47 -5.26
CA GLY A 118 30.92 25.88 -6.67
C GLY A 118 31.97 25.12 -7.48
N ILE A 119 32.37 23.94 -7.02
CA ILE A 119 33.37 23.07 -7.66
C ILE A 119 32.71 22.18 -8.74
N ASP A 120 31.47 21.76 -8.51
CA ASP A 120 30.74 20.86 -9.40
C ASP A 120 29.24 21.22 -9.50
N VAL A 121 28.51 20.55 -10.38
CA VAL A 121 27.05 20.65 -10.48
C VAL A 121 26.37 19.65 -9.53
N GLN A 122 25.20 20.01 -9.01
CA GLN A 122 24.37 19.06 -8.27
C GLN A 122 23.87 17.99 -9.25
N LEU A 123 24.24 16.73 -8.99
CA LEU A 123 23.84 15.60 -9.81
C LEU A 123 22.52 15.01 -9.30
N ASP A 124 21.69 14.54 -10.23
CA ASP A 124 20.64 13.57 -9.95
C ASP A 124 21.21 12.14 -10.00
N LEU A 125 20.47 11.15 -9.49
CA LEU A 125 20.89 9.74 -9.53
C LEU A 125 21.35 9.26 -10.93
N PRO A 126 20.71 9.68 -12.05
CA PRO A 126 21.19 9.41 -13.41
C PRO A 126 22.53 10.09 -13.81
N GLY A 127 22.89 11.19 -13.17
CA GLY A 127 24.12 11.96 -13.44
C GLY A 127 25.39 11.35 -12.83
N VAL A 128 25.24 10.29 -12.04
CA VAL A 128 26.31 9.59 -11.32
C VAL A 128 27.24 8.85 -12.31
N LYS A 129 28.56 9.07 -12.20
CA LYS A 129 29.59 8.53 -13.10
C LYS A 129 30.66 7.75 -12.34
N GLY A 130 31.39 6.89 -13.06
CA GLY A 130 32.59 6.23 -12.55
C GLY A 130 32.33 5.24 -11.42
N GLU A 131 33.04 5.42 -10.31
CA GLU A 131 33.10 4.50 -9.16
C GLU A 131 31.74 4.15 -8.57
N VAL A 132 30.86 5.14 -8.38
CA VAL A 132 29.52 4.90 -7.79
C VAL A 132 28.66 3.99 -8.67
N ARG A 133 28.82 4.08 -10.00
CA ARG A 133 28.14 3.17 -10.94
C ARG A 133 28.70 1.76 -10.82
N ASP A 134 30.02 1.64 -10.71
CA ASP A 134 30.69 0.34 -10.58
C ASP A 134 30.34 -0.33 -9.23
N GLN A 135 30.24 0.44 -8.15
CA GLN A 135 29.73 0.00 -6.85
C GLN A 135 28.26 -0.44 -6.93
N THR A 136 27.42 0.28 -7.69
CA THR A 136 26.03 -0.12 -7.92
C THR A 136 25.93 -1.47 -8.62
N PHE A 137 26.70 -1.68 -9.70
CA PHE A 137 26.74 -2.98 -10.36
C PHE A 137 27.28 -4.09 -9.46
N ALA A 138 28.27 -3.81 -8.61
CA ALA A 138 28.79 -4.77 -7.65
C ALA A 138 27.74 -5.14 -6.58
N MET A 139 26.99 -4.16 -6.07
CA MET A 139 25.90 -4.38 -5.11
C MET A 139 24.76 -5.19 -5.74
N GLU A 140 24.36 -4.89 -6.97
CA GLU A 140 23.34 -5.67 -7.72
C GLU A 140 23.77 -7.13 -7.92
N ALA A 141 25.04 -7.36 -8.27
CA ALA A 141 25.60 -8.70 -8.42
C ALA A 141 25.59 -9.45 -7.07
N GLU A 142 25.92 -8.76 -5.98
CA GLU A 142 25.92 -9.35 -4.64
C GLU A 142 24.50 -9.69 -4.17
N MET A 143 23.53 -8.80 -4.35
CA MET A 143 22.11 -9.09 -4.09
C MET A 143 21.64 -10.32 -4.88
N THR A 144 22.00 -10.39 -6.17
CA THR A 144 21.66 -11.54 -7.01
C THR A 144 22.29 -12.83 -6.50
N ARG A 145 23.57 -12.79 -6.14
CA ARG A 145 24.29 -13.93 -5.57
C ARG A 145 23.61 -14.41 -4.28
N LEU A 146 23.29 -13.49 -3.37
CA LEU A 146 22.64 -13.80 -2.10
C LEU A 146 21.23 -14.36 -2.30
N ALA A 147 20.46 -13.86 -3.26
CA ALA A 147 19.13 -14.38 -3.56
C ALA A 147 19.18 -15.82 -4.08
N LEU A 148 20.21 -16.18 -4.85
CA LEU A 148 20.39 -17.55 -5.34
C LEU A 148 20.81 -18.52 -4.24
N SER A 149 21.54 -18.06 -3.23
CA SER A 149 22.08 -18.91 -2.16
C SER A 149 21.22 -18.95 -0.89
N ASN A 150 20.37 -17.95 -0.66
CA ASN A 150 19.60 -17.79 0.56
C ASN A 150 18.09 -17.70 0.24
N PRO A 151 17.31 -18.77 0.44
CA PRO A 151 15.88 -18.79 0.14
C PRO A 151 15.08 -17.73 0.90
N GLU A 152 15.48 -17.43 2.13
CA GLU A 152 14.84 -16.40 2.96
C GLU A 152 14.98 -15.00 2.34
N PHE A 153 16.21 -14.64 1.93
CA PHE A 153 16.46 -13.37 1.26
C PHE A 153 15.73 -13.26 -0.09
N ALA A 154 15.68 -14.35 -0.87
CA ALA A 154 14.89 -14.40 -2.10
C ALA A 154 13.40 -14.18 -1.84
N GLN A 155 12.86 -14.80 -0.79
CA GLN A 155 11.46 -14.65 -0.42
C GLN A 155 11.13 -13.22 0.04
N ALA A 156 12.04 -12.57 0.78
CA ALA A 156 11.90 -11.17 1.18
C ALA A 156 11.87 -10.25 -0.05
N LEU A 157 12.76 -10.47 -1.03
CA LEU A 157 12.76 -9.71 -2.29
C LEU A 157 11.46 -9.90 -3.10
N ILE A 158 10.96 -11.14 -3.20
CA ILE A 158 9.69 -11.44 -3.88
C ILE A 158 8.53 -10.69 -3.22
N LYS A 159 8.44 -10.77 -1.89
CA LYS A 159 7.41 -10.07 -1.11
C LYS A 159 7.44 -8.56 -1.35
N LEU A 160 8.63 -7.96 -1.34
CA LEU A 160 8.78 -6.53 -1.61
C LEU A 160 8.33 -6.18 -3.05
N ALA A 161 8.72 -6.99 -4.04
CA ALA A 161 8.32 -6.80 -5.44
C ALA A 161 6.80 -6.91 -5.63
N GLU A 162 6.15 -7.88 -4.97
CA GLU A 162 4.69 -8.03 -4.99
C GLU A 162 3.97 -6.80 -4.44
N LEU A 163 4.43 -6.27 -3.30
CA LEU A 163 3.87 -5.07 -2.69
C LEU A 163 4.00 -3.84 -3.60
N PHE A 164 5.15 -3.66 -4.26
CA PHE A 164 5.32 -2.60 -5.26
C PHE A 164 4.41 -2.81 -6.49
N GLY A 165 4.22 -4.06 -6.92
CA GLY A 165 3.25 -4.40 -7.97
C GLY A 165 1.83 -3.96 -7.62
N ILE A 166 1.39 -4.26 -6.40
CA ILE A 166 0.08 -3.83 -5.87
C ILE A 166 -0.01 -2.31 -5.80
N LEU A 167 1.04 -1.63 -5.33
CA LEU A 167 1.06 -0.16 -5.23
C LEU A 167 0.92 0.48 -6.61
N ASN A 168 1.65 -0.03 -7.60
CA ASN A 168 1.62 0.49 -8.96
C ASN A 168 0.26 0.25 -9.63
N ALA A 169 -0.35 -0.92 -9.43
CA ALA A 169 -1.72 -1.19 -9.90
C ALA A 169 -2.73 -0.24 -9.24
N LYS A 170 -2.62 -0.01 -7.93
CA LYS A 170 -3.50 0.90 -7.20
C LYS A 170 -3.31 2.36 -7.63
N LYS A 171 -2.08 2.78 -7.93
CA LYS A 171 -1.76 4.09 -8.52
C LYS A 171 -2.41 4.26 -9.89
N ALA A 172 -2.28 3.26 -10.77
CA ALA A 172 -2.87 3.27 -12.10
C ALA A 172 -4.41 3.33 -12.07
N ALA A 173 -5.04 2.66 -11.11
CA ALA A 173 -6.49 2.72 -10.90
C ALA A 173 -6.99 4.07 -10.31
N ASN A 174 -6.09 4.85 -9.68
CA ASN A 174 -6.42 6.10 -8.99
C ASN A 174 -5.51 7.26 -9.40
N PRO A 175 -5.48 7.65 -10.70
CA PRO A 175 -4.50 8.61 -11.22
C PRO A 175 -4.63 10.02 -10.61
N LEU A 176 -5.81 10.40 -10.13
CA LEU A 176 -6.07 11.71 -9.53
C LEU A 176 -5.53 11.86 -8.10
N ASN A 177 -5.10 10.78 -7.44
CA ASN A 177 -4.55 10.81 -6.07
C ASN A 177 -3.03 11.05 -6.01
N PHE A 178 -2.35 11.21 -7.16
CA PHE A 178 -0.88 11.32 -7.23
C PHE A 178 -0.39 12.61 -7.90
N GLY A 179 -1.30 13.54 -8.20
CA GLY A 179 -1.02 14.81 -8.87
C GLY A 179 -1.13 16.06 -7.99
N GLN A 180 -1.21 15.92 -6.66
CA GLN A 180 -1.22 17.04 -5.70
C GLN A 180 -0.05 16.94 -4.72
#